data_AF-A0A7S2ES17-F1
#
_entry.id   AF-A0A7S2ES17-F1
#
_cell.length_a   1.000
_cell.length_b   1.000
_cell.length_c   1.000
_cell.angle_alpha   90.00
_cell.angle_beta   90.00
_cell.angle_gamma   90.00
#
_symmetry.space_group_name_H-M   'P 1'
#
loop_
_entity.id
_entity.type
_entity.pdbx_description
1 polymer ?
#
loop_
_entity_poly.entity_id
_entity_poly.type
_entity_poly.pdbx_seq_one_letter_code
_entity_poly.pdbx_strand_id
1 'polypeptide(L)'
;AGLAAMLASDQNSISTVKQAMGISAKEGHNELRRGDPGYPLVKADEVLVELKPLKVFNKGEVVAVKKDSHAAGRSLVYGVVLESGGGNSLSRLRIKIGRDEVQTLLSSDVYSITSSGSAVHRTPRREELHLTSLVNHDRNMGDDIEATLVREDQGEESEGQHSMARPVDQSEILGAVQDLLRSAGMSLKDDAKNMMNINLMLQDKISQKDIHIEALLNQGKDLSAGLSKGMDAFLCPITREVMTDPVICSDGHTYDRHAIEMWLRTNSRSPKTNQHLSSRALIPNHALRNAIDTMTESMDGVKKFTETFG
;
A
#
# COMPACT_ATOMS: atom_id res chain seq x y z
N ALA A 1 9.22 81.70 42.05
CA ALA A 1 8.34 80.52 42.17
C ALA A 1 8.27 79.77 40.83
N GLY A 2 9.40 79.23 40.34
CA GLY A 2 9.51 78.84 38.92
C GLY A 2 10.34 77.60 38.63
N LEU A 3 10.57 76.70 39.59
CA LEU A 3 11.31 75.44 39.32
C LEU A 3 10.63 74.17 39.86
N ALA A 4 9.50 74.27 40.57
CA ALA A 4 8.80 73.11 41.12
C ALA A 4 7.65 72.58 40.22
N ALA A 5 7.39 73.21 39.07
CA ALA A 5 6.27 72.84 38.18
C ALA A 5 6.68 72.06 36.90
N MET A 6 7.97 71.77 36.69
CA MET A 6 8.44 71.02 35.51
C MET A 6 8.67 69.52 35.76
N LEU A 7 8.37 69.01 36.96
CA LEU A 7 8.49 67.57 37.27
C LEU A 7 7.17 66.78 37.10
N ALA A 8 6.18 67.36 36.44
CA ALA A 8 4.91 66.70 36.17
C ALA A 8 4.53 66.84 34.70
N SER A 9 5.29 66.18 33.81
CA SER A 9 4.81 65.65 32.51
C SER A 9 6.01 65.23 31.68
N ASP A 10 6.49 64.01 31.88
CA ASP A 10 6.93 63.21 30.74
C ASP A 10 7.03 61.74 31.17
N GLN A 11 5.86 61.13 31.38
CA GLN A 11 5.76 59.70 31.09
C GLN A 11 5.85 59.57 29.58
N ASN A 12 7.09 59.57 29.11
CA ASN A 12 7.46 59.34 27.73
C ASN A 12 6.93 57.94 27.37
N SER A 13 5.71 57.92 26.85
CA SER A 13 4.96 56.70 26.67
C SER A 13 5.79 55.78 25.78
N ILE A 14 6.00 54.54 26.20
CA ILE A 14 6.74 53.53 25.42
C ILE A 14 6.19 53.43 23.98
N SER A 15 4.93 53.81 23.77
CA SER A 15 4.29 53.99 22.47
C SER A 15 4.96 55.04 21.57
N THR A 16 5.36 56.20 22.10
CA THR A 16 6.00 57.28 21.32
C THR A 16 7.38 56.84 20.79
N VAL A 17 8.14 56.12 21.63
CA VAL A 17 9.46 55.56 21.26
C VAL A 17 9.32 54.44 20.21
N LYS A 18 8.31 53.56 20.37
CA LYS A 18 8.03 52.49 19.38
C LYS A 18 7.63 53.04 18.00
N GLN A 19 6.86 54.13 17.99
CA GLN A 19 6.43 54.79 16.76
C GLN A 19 7.58 55.53 16.06
N ALA A 20 8.48 56.17 16.82
CA ALA A 20 9.67 56.82 16.29
C ALA A 20 10.71 55.83 15.72
N MET A 21 10.73 54.58 16.20
CA MET A 21 11.58 53.50 15.66
C MET A 21 10.92 52.68 14.54
N GLY A 22 9.73 53.08 14.06
CA GLY A 22 9.03 52.34 12.99
C GLY A 22 8.48 50.98 13.40
N ILE A 23 8.45 50.65 14.71
CA ILE A 23 7.95 49.38 15.22
C ILE A 23 6.44 49.51 15.45
N SER A 24 5.67 49.34 14.38
CA SER A 24 4.21 49.26 14.46
C SER A 24 3.79 47.99 15.21
N ALA A 25 3.25 48.17 16.41
CA ALA A 25 2.86 47.07 17.32
C ALA A 25 1.75 46.15 16.78
N LYS A 26 1.20 46.39 15.57
CA LYS A 26 0.15 45.54 14.97
C LYS A 26 0.68 44.56 13.92
N GLU A 27 1.85 44.78 13.33
CA GLU A 27 2.39 43.89 12.29
C GLU A 27 3.33 42.80 12.86
N GLY A 28 4.02 43.08 13.97
CA GLY A 28 5.00 42.15 14.55
C GLY A 28 4.42 40.95 15.31
N HIS A 29 3.13 40.93 15.67
CA HIS A 29 2.56 39.82 16.46
C HIS A 29 2.44 38.52 15.67
N ASN A 30 2.22 38.59 14.35
CA ASN A 30 2.17 37.40 13.50
C ASN A 30 3.56 36.93 13.07
N GLU A 31 4.54 37.83 12.93
CA GLU A 31 5.94 37.47 12.64
C GLU A 31 6.56 36.61 13.75
N LEU A 32 6.20 36.88 15.01
CA LEU A 32 6.66 36.10 16.17
C LEU A 32 6.17 34.64 16.16
N ARG A 33 5.13 34.34 15.38
CA ARG A 33 4.51 33.01 15.25
C ARG A 33 4.65 32.43 13.84
N ARG A 34 5.56 33.00 13.03
CA ARG A 34 5.85 32.51 11.68
C ARG A 34 6.28 31.04 11.75
N GLY A 35 5.57 30.17 11.05
CA GLY A 35 5.83 28.73 11.01
C GLY A 35 5.17 27.91 12.13
N ASP A 36 4.52 28.54 13.11
CA ASP A 36 3.80 27.83 14.15
C ASP A 36 2.50 27.22 13.58
N PRO A 37 2.26 25.90 13.73
CA PRO A 37 1.05 25.25 13.22
C PRO A 37 -0.25 25.91 13.65
N GLY A 38 -1.15 26.14 12.70
CA GLY A 38 -2.48 26.70 12.90
C GLY A 38 -2.56 28.23 12.90
N TYR A 39 -1.42 28.92 12.88
CA TYR A 39 -1.39 30.37 12.75
C TYR A 39 -1.48 30.82 11.28
N PRO A 40 -2.09 31.98 11.00
CA PRO A 40 -2.14 32.54 9.66
C PRO A 40 -0.74 32.78 9.10
N LEU A 41 -0.59 32.62 7.78
CA LEU A 41 0.65 32.96 7.09
C LEU A 41 0.97 34.45 7.25
N VAL A 42 2.25 34.77 7.41
CA VAL A 42 2.72 36.16 7.28
C VAL A 42 2.74 36.56 5.80
N LYS A 43 2.53 37.85 5.51
CA LYS A 43 2.51 38.37 4.13
C LYS A 43 3.76 38.00 3.32
N ALA A 44 4.92 37.93 3.97
CA ALA A 44 6.18 37.55 3.33
C ALA A 44 6.21 36.08 2.87
N ASP A 45 5.50 35.19 3.57
CA ASP A 45 5.40 33.78 3.18
C ASP A 45 4.26 33.54 2.20
N GLU A 46 3.18 34.34 2.29
CA GLU A 46 2.03 34.26 1.39
C GLU A 46 2.42 34.39 -0.09
N VAL A 47 3.44 35.20 -0.39
CA VAL A 47 3.99 35.35 -1.76
C VAL A 47 4.91 34.20 -2.20
N LEU A 48 5.36 33.35 -1.28
CA LEU A 48 6.27 32.21 -1.52
C LEU A 48 5.53 30.87 -1.59
N VAL A 49 4.22 30.88 -1.38
CA VAL A 49 3.33 29.73 -1.44
C VAL A 49 3.24 29.24 -2.88
N GLU A 50 3.65 28.01 -3.13
CA GLU A 50 3.58 27.37 -4.43
C GLU A 50 2.89 26.00 -4.30
N LEU A 51 1.91 25.74 -5.18
CA LEU A 51 1.23 24.45 -5.20
C LEU A 51 2.07 23.42 -5.97
N LYS A 52 2.57 22.39 -5.29
CA LYS A 52 3.35 21.29 -5.89
C LYS A 52 2.77 19.92 -5.51
N PRO A 53 1.68 19.47 -6.17
CA PRO A 53 0.95 18.27 -5.75
C PRO A 53 1.74 16.96 -5.82
N LEU A 54 2.79 16.92 -6.66
CA LEU A 54 3.66 15.76 -6.88
C LEU A 54 5.05 15.90 -6.22
N LYS A 55 5.22 16.90 -5.35
CA LYS A 55 6.45 17.06 -4.58
C LYS A 55 6.52 15.96 -3.50
N VAL A 56 7.74 15.52 -3.18
CA VAL A 56 8.01 14.77 -1.95
C VAL A 56 8.08 15.76 -0.79
N PHE A 57 7.17 15.62 0.17
CA PHE A 57 7.15 16.39 1.41
C PHE A 57 7.87 15.61 2.50
N ASN A 58 8.73 16.28 3.26
CA ASN A 58 9.52 15.64 4.31
C ASN A 58 8.85 15.78 5.68
N LYS A 59 9.03 14.79 6.56
CA LYS A 59 8.65 14.92 7.97
C LYS A 59 9.29 16.17 8.59
N GLY A 60 8.47 16.96 9.27
CA GLY A 60 8.87 18.23 9.89
C GLY A 60 8.84 19.44 8.94
N GLU A 61 8.53 19.25 7.66
CA GLU A 61 8.45 20.35 6.70
C GLU A 61 7.27 21.28 7.02
N VAL A 62 7.54 22.59 7.03
CA VAL A 62 6.52 23.63 7.20
C VAL A 62 5.84 23.89 5.86
N VAL A 63 4.52 23.74 5.84
CA VAL A 63 3.69 23.88 4.66
C VAL A 63 2.59 24.90 4.92
N ALA A 64 1.93 25.35 3.86
CA ALA A 64 0.71 26.15 3.97
C ALA A 64 -0.48 25.28 3.59
N VAL A 65 -1.56 25.40 4.35
CA VAL A 65 -2.81 24.68 4.10
C VAL A 65 -3.98 25.64 4.18
N LYS A 66 -5.01 25.37 3.38
CA LYS A 66 -6.23 26.17 3.39
C LYS A 66 -7.09 25.73 4.57
N LYS A 67 -7.41 26.66 5.48
CA LYS A 67 -8.39 26.40 6.54
C LYS A 67 -9.78 26.75 6.01
N ASP A 68 -10.73 25.84 6.12
CA ASP A 68 -12.12 26.10 5.75
C ASP A 68 -12.74 27.13 6.70
N SER A 69 -12.65 28.40 6.34
CA SER A 69 -13.32 29.49 7.05
C SER A 69 -14.60 29.89 6.30
N HIS A 70 -15.76 29.66 6.94
CA HIS A 70 -17.08 30.18 6.54
C HIS A 70 -17.18 31.72 6.46
N ALA A 71 -16.11 32.45 6.73
CA ALA A 71 -16.06 33.91 6.74
C ALA A 71 -15.10 34.44 5.67
N ALA A 72 -15.66 34.86 4.54
CA ALA A 72 -15.20 35.88 3.58
C ALA A 72 -13.71 35.99 3.15
N GLY A 73 -12.83 35.05 3.49
CA GLY A 73 -11.42 35.06 3.10
C GLY A 73 -10.82 33.66 3.14
N ARG A 74 -10.17 33.25 2.05
CA ARG A 74 -9.35 32.03 1.99
C ARG A 74 -8.06 32.29 2.77
N SER A 75 -8.06 32.08 4.08
CA SER A 75 -6.85 32.28 4.88
C SER A 75 -6.02 30.99 4.89
N LEU A 76 -4.80 31.07 4.37
CA LEU A 76 -3.80 30.01 4.52
C LEU A 76 -3.24 30.05 5.94
N VAL A 77 -3.04 28.88 6.53
CA VAL A 77 -2.39 28.71 7.84
C VAL A 77 -1.17 27.83 7.71
N TYR A 78 -0.22 27.98 8.63
CA TYR A 78 0.93 27.09 8.72
C TYR A 78 0.50 25.70 9.16
N GLY A 79 1.10 24.69 8.55
CA GLY A 79 1.03 23.30 8.96
C GLY A 79 2.41 22.68 8.99
N VAL A 80 2.54 21.55 9.68
CA VAL A 80 3.78 20.76 9.71
C VAL A 80 3.47 19.33 9.30
N VAL A 81 4.23 18.82 8.33
CA VAL A 81 4.12 17.45 7.83
C VAL A 81 4.60 16.47 8.92
N LEU A 82 3.74 15.54 9.33
CA LEU A 82 4.08 14.57 10.39
C LEU A 82 4.88 13.37 9.88
N GLU A 83 4.70 13.02 8.60
CA GLU A 83 5.32 11.87 7.95
C GLU A 83 5.67 12.23 6.51
N SER A 84 6.84 11.77 6.06
CA SER A 84 7.25 11.99 4.67
C SER A 84 6.28 11.27 3.71
N GLY A 85 5.89 11.96 2.65
CA GLY A 85 4.93 11.45 1.67
C GLY A 85 4.94 12.27 0.38
N GLY A 86 4.32 11.76 -0.67
CA GLY A 86 4.30 12.39 -2.01
C GLY A 86 5.28 11.75 -3.00
N GLY A 87 5.52 12.43 -4.11
CA GLY A 87 6.31 11.94 -5.25
C GLY A 87 5.48 11.82 -6.53
N ASN A 88 5.63 10.72 -7.26
CA ASN A 88 5.09 10.57 -8.61
C ASN A 88 3.54 10.54 -8.70
N SER A 89 2.84 10.48 -7.57
CA SER A 89 1.38 10.49 -7.51
C SER A 89 0.86 11.40 -6.40
N LEU A 90 -0.42 11.78 -6.49
CA LEU A 90 -1.11 12.37 -5.36
C LEU A 90 -1.07 11.40 -4.17
N SER A 91 -0.89 11.95 -2.99
CA SER A 91 -0.78 11.17 -1.75
C SER A 91 -1.52 11.89 -0.62
N ARG A 92 -1.88 11.15 0.41
CA ARG A 92 -2.44 11.72 1.63
C ARG A 92 -1.30 12.08 2.57
N LEU A 93 -1.32 13.31 3.06
CA LEU A 93 -0.35 13.86 3.99
C LEU A 93 -1.03 14.14 5.32
N ARG A 94 -0.42 13.69 6.42
CA ARG A 94 -0.85 14.05 7.77
C ARG A 94 -0.19 15.35 8.18
N ILE A 95 -0.99 16.42 8.28
CA ILE A 95 -0.52 17.77 8.59
C ILE A 95 -1.02 18.18 9.97
N LYS A 96 -0.10 18.54 10.86
CA LYS A 96 -0.42 19.19 12.12
C LYS A 96 -0.71 20.67 11.88
N ILE A 97 -1.88 21.14 12.29
CA ILE A 97 -2.38 22.51 12.05
C ILE A 97 -2.86 23.19 13.34
N GLY A 98 -2.36 22.73 14.49
CA GLY A 98 -2.68 23.27 15.81
C GLY A 98 -1.95 22.50 16.91
N ARG A 99 -2.26 22.74 18.19
CA ARG A 99 -1.61 22.04 19.30
C ARG A 99 -1.88 20.52 19.28
N ASP A 100 -3.14 20.14 19.06
CA ASP A 100 -3.61 18.74 18.91
C ASP A 100 -4.52 18.55 17.69
N GLU A 101 -4.48 19.48 16.73
CA GLU A 101 -5.26 19.38 15.49
C GLU A 101 -4.37 18.80 14.38
N VAL A 102 -4.72 17.60 13.91
CA VAL A 102 -4.09 16.94 12.76
C VAL A 102 -5.14 16.69 11.70
N GLN A 103 -4.86 17.10 10.47
CA GLN A 103 -5.71 16.84 9.32
C GLN A 103 -4.97 15.97 8.29
N THR A 104 -5.71 15.08 7.66
CA THR A 104 -5.22 14.29 6.54
C THR A 104 -5.70 14.96 5.25
N LEU A 105 -4.78 15.54 4.49
CA LEU A 105 -5.06 16.30 3.28
C LEU A 105 -4.45 15.62 2.05
N LEU A 106 -5.03 15.83 0.87
CA LEU A 106 -4.37 15.43 -0.37
C LEU A 106 -3.19 16.35 -0.62
N SER A 107 -2.12 15.83 -1.24
CA SER A 107 -0.96 16.65 -1.61
C SER A 107 -1.31 17.78 -2.59
N SER A 108 -2.44 17.71 -3.29
CA SER A 108 -3.02 18.80 -4.10
C SER A 108 -3.60 19.96 -3.29
N ASP A 109 -3.82 19.78 -1.99
CA ASP A 109 -4.38 20.79 -1.08
C ASP A 109 -3.31 21.38 -0.15
N VAL A 110 -2.07 20.93 -0.30
CA VAL A 110 -0.91 21.33 0.50
C VAL A 110 0.03 22.16 -0.35
N TYR A 111 0.35 23.36 0.13
CA TYR A 111 1.22 24.29 -0.57
C TYR A 111 2.63 24.27 0.04
N SER A 112 3.63 24.20 -0.84
CA SER A 112 5.03 24.33 -0.47
C SER A 112 5.35 25.80 -0.21
N ILE A 113 6.07 26.09 0.88
CA ILE A 113 6.61 27.43 1.13
C ILE A 113 8.08 27.40 0.76
N THR A 114 8.45 28.06 -0.35
CA THR A 114 9.86 28.15 -0.76
C THR A 114 10.55 29.23 0.06
N SER A 115 11.05 28.88 1.25
CA SER A 115 11.75 29.86 2.09
C SER A 115 13.09 30.22 1.45
N SER A 116 13.18 31.40 0.85
CA SER A 116 14.44 32.08 0.57
C SER A 116 15.10 32.45 1.90
N GLY A 117 15.82 31.51 2.52
CA GLY A 117 16.68 31.76 3.66
C GLY A 117 16.26 31.04 4.95
N SER A 118 17.08 30.03 5.30
CA SER A 118 17.34 29.51 6.65
C SER A 118 16.46 30.03 7.79
N ALA A 119 15.34 29.36 8.05
CA ALA A 119 14.83 29.27 9.41
C ALA A 119 15.64 28.20 10.15
N VAL A 120 16.69 28.69 10.80
CA VAL A 120 17.53 28.02 11.79
C VAL A 120 16.70 27.05 12.62
N HIS A 121 17.00 25.76 12.45
CA HIS A 121 16.81 24.74 13.46
C HIS A 121 17.21 25.29 14.83
N ARG A 122 16.25 25.54 15.73
CA ARG A 122 16.52 25.42 17.16
C ARG A 122 16.50 23.92 17.48
N THR A 123 17.60 23.24 17.16
CA THR A 123 17.96 21.99 17.82
C THR A 123 18.59 22.32 19.17
N PRO A 124 18.27 21.59 20.25
CA PRO A 124 19.09 21.66 21.45
C PRO A 124 20.42 20.95 21.18
N ARG A 125 21.45 21.77 20.95
CA ARG A 125 22.83 21.64 21.46
C ARG A 125 23.54 20.27 21.28
N ARG A 126 24.27 20.19 20.16
CA ARG A 126 25.73 19.93 20.03
C ARG A 126 26.30 18.61 20.58
N GLU A 127 26.75 17.75 19.66
CA GLU A 127 28.10 17.17 19.64
C GLU A 127 28.52 16.86 18.20
N GLU A 128 29.82 16.92 17.97
CA GLU A 128 30.49 17.37 16.74
C GLU A 128 30.63 16.33 15.62
N LEU A 129 30.56 16.83 14.39
CA LEU A 129 30.91 16.16 13.15
C LEU A 129 32.43 15.92 13.09
N HIS A 130 32.82 14.70 12.72
CA HIS A 130 34.04 14.50 11.92
C HIS A 130 33.67 13.79 10.61
N LEU A 131 33.65 14.61 9.55
CA LEU A 131 33.62 14.19 8.15
C LEU A 131 35.05 13.86 7.73
N THR A 132 35.28 12.65 7.20
CA THR A 132 36.32 12.45 6.18
C THR A 132 35.84 11.53 5.08
N SER A 133 35.75 12.13 3.89
CA SER A 133 36.17 11.62 2.58
C SER A 133 35.56 10.33 2.04
N LEU A 134 34.78 10.53 0.98
CA LEU A 134 34.59 9.64 -0.15
C LEU A 134 35.90 8.94 -0.56
N VAL A 135 35.90 7.61 -0.64
CA VAL A 135 36.64 6.84 -1.65
C VAL A 135 35.83 5.58 -1.98
N ASN A 136 35.41 5.48 -3.24
CA ASN A 136 34.98 4.23 -3.87
C ASN A 136 36.11 3.21 -3.80
N HIS A 137 35.84 2.00 -3.30
CA HIS A 137 36.50 0.79 -3.79
C HIS A 137 35.64 -0.45 -3.52
N ASP A 138 35.29 -1.13 -4.62
CA ASP A 138 34.88 -2.52 -4.63
C ASP A 138 35.84 -3.38 -3.81
N ARG A 139 35.29 -4.29 -2.99
CA ARG A 139 35.84 -5.65 -2.79
C ARG A 139 34.85 -6.56 -2.08
N ASN A 140 34.68 -7.71 -2.72
CA ASN A 140 34.08 -8.96 -2.31
C ASN A 140 34.83 -9.62 -1.12
N MET A 141 34.27 -10.69 -0.55
CA MET A 141 34.66 -11.52 0.63
C MET A 141 33.83 -11.16 1.87
N GLY A 142 33.12 -12.03 2.58
CA GLY A 142 33.27 -13.48 2.79
C GLY A 142 33.32 -13.72 4.31
N ASP A 143 32.46 -14.62 4.81
CA ASP A 143 32.42 -15.27 6.12
C ASP A 143 31.97 -14.53 7.41
N ASP A 144 30.89 -15.09 7.96
CA ASP A 144 30.68 -15.55 9.34
C ASP A 144 31.11 -14.69 10.53
N ILE A 145 30.15 -14.10 11.25
CA ILE A 145 30.17 -14.06 12.73
C ILE A 145 28.75 -14.26 13.30
N GLU A 146 28.58 -15.43 13.89
CA GLU A 146 27.58 -15.82 14.88
C GLU A 146 27.82 -15.07 16.20
N ALA A 147 26.83 -14.33 16.71
CA ALA A 147 26.84 -13.88 18.11
C ALA A 147 25.43 -13.50 18.60
N THR A 148 24.83 -14.46 19.30
CA THR A 148 24.31 -14.31 20.66
C THR A 148 23.22 -13.26 20.92
N LEU A 149 22.01 -13.80 20.98
CA LEU A 149 20.84 -13.35 21.72
C LEU A 149 21.21 -12.72 23.09
N VAL A 150 21.02 -11.41 23.21
CA VAL A 150 20.78 -10.77 24.51
C VAL A 150 19.34 -10.30 24.53
N ARG A 151 18.56 -10.95 25.40
CA ARG A 151 17.21 -10.56 25.77
C ARG A 151 17.31 -9.33 26.67
N GLU A 152 16.82 -8.19 26.21
CA GLU A 152 16.42 -7.09 27.08
C GLU A 152 14.89 -6.96 26.98
N ASP A 153 14.28 -7.39 28.07
CA ASP A 153 12.87 -7.24 28.40
C ASP A 153 12.67 -5.84 28.99
N GLN A 154 11.89 -5.00 28.31
CA GLN A 154 11.25 -3.83 28.91
C GLN A 154 10.22 -3.20 27.95
N GLY A 155 8.97 -3.14 28.41
CA GLY A 155 8.04 -2.08 28.05
C GLY A 155 7.05 -2.41 26.95
N GLU A 156 5.96 -3.06 27.36
CA GLU A 156 4.68 -3.00 26.65
C GLU A 156 4.22 -1.53 26.54
N GLU A 157 4.46 -0.89 25.41
CA GLU A 157 3.66 0.25 24.96
C GLU A 157 3.14 -0.05 23.55
N SER A 158 1.81 -0.15 23.50
CA SER A 158 0.98 -0.47 22.35
C SER A 158 1.21 0.51 21.19
N GLU A 159 2.09 0.16 20.25
CA GLU A 159 2.11 0.80 18.93
C GLU A 159 0.89 0.37 18.11
N GLY A 160 -0.15 1.19 18.21
CA GLY A 160 -1.29 1.15 17.31
C GLY A 160 -0.83 1.31 15.87
N GLN A 161 -1.03 0.25 15.08
CA GLN A 161 -1.44 0.28 13.67
C GLN A 161 -0.85 1.41 12.84
N HIS A 162 0.21 1.12 12.08
CA HIS A 162 0.57 1.86 10.87
C HIS A 162 -0.69 2.00 10.00
N SER A 163 -1.35 3.16 10.05
CA SER A 163 -2.47 3.45 9.18
C SER A 163 -1.92 3.66 7.77
N MET A 164 -1.86 2.60 6.98
CA MET A 164 -1.70 2.71 5.54
C MET A 164 -2.82 3.62 5.05
N ALA A 165 -2.47 4.86 4.69
CA ALA A 165 -3.45 5.84 4.24
C ALA A 165 -4.24 5.24 3.07
N ARG A 166 -5.58 5.33 3.13
CA ARG A 166 -6.47 4.80 2.07
C ARG A 166 -5.97 5.28 0.71
N PRO A 167 -5.85 4.39 -0.30
CA PRO A 167 -5.49 4.76 -1.66
C PRO A 167 -6.33 5.94 -2.16
N VAL A 168 -5.70 6.87 -2.90
CA VAL A 168 -6.39 8.00 -3.49
C VAL A 168 -7.33 7.49 -4.59
N ASP A 169 -8.60 7.90 -4.53
CA ASP A 169 -9.64 7.44 -5.44
C ASP A 169 -9.63 8.25 -6.76
N GLN A 170 -10.18 7.68 -7.84
CA GLN A 170 -10.26 8.33 -9.15
C GLN A 170 -11.04 9.65 -9.10
N SER A 171 -12.10 9.71 -8.29
CA SER A 171 -12.89 10.93 -8.10
C SER A 171 -12.09 12.05 -7.43
N GLU A 172 -11.19 11.71 -6.50
CA GLU A 172 -10.29 12.66 -5.83
C GLU A 172 -9.22 13.18 -6.80
N ILE A 173 -8.68 12.32 -7.65
CA ILE A 173 -7.74 12.72 -8.71
C ILE A 173 -8.40 13.72 -9.65
N LEU A 174 -9.63 13.45 -10.08
CA LEU A 174 -10.37 14.36 -10.97
C LEU A 174 -10.64 15.72 -10.30
N GLY A 175 -11.05 15.70 -9.03
CA GLY A 175 -11.25 16.91 -8.23
C GLY A 175 -9.97 17.75 -8.14
N ALA A 176 -8.86 17.11 -7.78
CA ALA A 176 -7.55 17.77 -7.69
C ALA A 176 -7.10 18.39 -9.02
N VAL A 177 -7.28 17.69 -10.14
CA VAL A 177 -6.96 18.23 -11.48
C VAL A 177 -7.84 19.42 -11.81
N GLN A 178 -9.14 19.35 -11.50
CA GLN A 178 -10.07 20.44 -11.76
C GLN A 178 -9.76 21.68 -10.93
N ASP A 179 -9.38 21.51 -9.66
CA ASP A 179 -9.01 22.61 -8.77
C ASP A 179 -7.68 23.25 -9.18
N LEU A 180 -6.69 22.44 -9.58
CA LEU A 180 -5.43 22.92 -10.12
C LEU A 180 -5.65 23.76 -11.38
N LEU A 181 -6.44 23.28 -12.32
CA LEU A 181 -6.75 24.02 -13.56
C LEU A 181 -7.50 25.31 -13.27
N ARG A 182 -8.49 25.27 -12.37
CA ARG A 182 -9.23 26.47 -11.95
C ARG A 182 -8.30 27.50 -11.32
N SER A 183 -7.31 27.08 -10.54
CA SER A 183 -6.30 27.98 -9.95
C SER A 183 -5.40 28.63 -11.01
N ALA A 184 -5.13 27.93 -12.11
CA ALA A 184 -4.39 28.45 -13.27
C ALA A 184 -5.25 29.31 -14.21
N GLY A 185 -6.51 29.60 -13.87
CA GLY A 185 -7.45 30.33 -14.72
C GLY A 185 -7.93 29.52 -15.93
N MET A 186 -7.68 28.21 -15.94
CA MET A 186 -8.08 27.29 -17.00
C MET A 186 -9.35 26.55 -16.58
N SER A 187 -10.28 26.36 -17.52
CA SER A 187 -11.42 25.48 -17.33
C SER A 187 -11.37 24.36 -18.35
N LEU A 188 -11.48 23.11 -17.90
CA LEU A 188 -11.71 21.99 -18.80
C LEU A 188 -13.02 22.22 -19.55
N LYS A 189 -12.98 22.04 -20.88
CA LYS A 189 -14.20 21.90 -21.69
C LYS A 189 -14.95 20.65 -21.25
N ASP A 190 -16.27 20.67 -21.35
CA ASP A 190 -17.09 19.57 -20.83
C ASP A 190 -16.82 18.24 -21.54
N ASP A 191 -16.46 18.26 -22.82
CA ASP A 191 -16.03 17.06 -23.56
C ASP A 191 -14.78 16.41 -22.95
N ALA A 192 -13.81 17.22 -22.52
CA ALA A 192 -12.58 16.72 -21.90
C ALA A 192 -12.86 16.12 -20.52
N LYS A 193 -13.79 16.71 -19.75
CA LYS A 193 -14.23 16.15 -18.46
C LYS A 193 -14.94 14.81 -18.67
N ASN A 194 -15.85 14.74 -19.65
CA ASN A 194 -16.57 13.52 -19.99
C ASN A 194 -15.60 12.41 -20.42
N MET A 195 -14.63 12.75 -21.27
CA MET A 195 -13.63 11.80 -21.74
C MET A 195 -12.73 11.29 -20.60
N MET A 196 -12.34 12.17 -19.67
CA MET A 196 -11.53 11.79 -18.51
C MET A 196 -12.31 10.87 -17.57
N ASN A 197 -13.58 11.16 -17.31
CA ASN A 197 -14.46 10.29 -16.53
C ASN A 197 -14.59 8.90 -17.17
N ILE A 198 -14.84 8.83 -18.48
CA ILE A 198 -14.95 7.56 -19.19
C ILE A 198 -13.64 6.77 -19.10
N ASN A 199 -12.48 7.40 -19.31
CA ASN A 199 -11.19 6.73 -19.21
C ASN A 199 -10.94 6.15 -17.82
N LEU A 200 -11.24 6.92 -16.76
CA LEU A 200 -11.12 6.46 -15.38
C LEU A 200 -12.05 5.27 -15.12
N MET A 201 -13.32 5.36 -15.52
CA MET A 201 -14.27 4.25 -15.40
C MET A 201 -13.83 3.00 -16.17
N LEU A 202 -13.22 3.17 -17.35
CA LEU A 202 -12.69 2.05 -18.12
C LEU A 202 -11.48 1.41 -17.43
N GLN A 203 -10.58 2.21 -16.85
CA GLN A 203 -9.45 1.71 -16.06
C GLN A 203 -9.89 0.91 -14.83
N ASP A 204 -10.94 1.37 -14.13
CA ASP A 204 -11.52 0.63 -13.00
C ASP A 204 -12.13 -0.70 -13.46
N LYS A 205 -12.90 -0.70 -14.55
CA LYS A 205 -13.44 -1.94 -15.14
C LYS A 205 -12.37 -2.92 -15.60
N ILE A 206 -11.27 -2.43 -16.16
CA ILE A 206 -10.12 -3.27 -16.54
C ILE A 206 -9.53 -3.90 -15.27
N SER A 207 -9.27 -3.09 -14.24
CA SER A 207 -8.72 -3.57 -12.97
C SER A 207 -9.61 -4.63 -12.31
N GLN A 208 -10.94 -4.43 -12.33
CA GLN A 208 -11.90 -5.40 -11.81
C GLN A 208 -11.89 -6.71 -12.62
N LYS A 209 -11.78 -6.61 -13.95
CA LYS A 209 -11.68 -7.79 -14.81
C LYS A 209 -10.38 -8.55 -14.59
N ASP A 210 -9.27 -7.87 -14.36
CA ASP A 210 -7.98 -8.52 -14.08
C ASP A 210 -8.07 -9.33 -12.79
N ILE A 211 -8.64 -8.76 -11.72
CA ILE A 211 -8.91 -9.48 -10.46
C ILE A 211 -9.83 -10.68 -10.70
N HIS A 212 -10.86 -10.52 -11.53
CA HIS A 212 -11.80 -11.60 -11.83
C HIS A 212 -11.14 -12.72 -12.64
N ILE A 213 -10.31 -12.39 -13.63
CA ILE A 213 -9.54 -13.36 -14.42
C ILE A 213 -8.61 -14.14 -13.51
N GLU A 214 -7.85 -13.47 -12.64
CA GLU A 214 -7.01 -14.11 -11.62
C GLU A 214 -7.81 -15.10 -10.76
N ALA A 215 -8.99 -14.70 -10.27
CA ALA A 215 -9.86 -15.55 -9.47
C ALA A 215 -10.32 -16.79 -10.25
N LEU A 216 -10.77 -16.63 -11.51
CA LEU A 216 -11.18 -17.74 -12.36
C LEU A 216 -10.02 -18.69 -12.67
N LEU A 217 -8.81 -18.17 -12.91
CA LEU A 217 -7.63 -18.98 -13.17
C LEU A 217 -7.26 -19.82 -11.94
N ASN A 218 -7.33 -19.25 -10.74
CA ASN A 218 -7.07 -19.99 -9.51
C ASN A 218 -8.14 -21.07 -9.25
N GLN A 219 -9.42 -20.75 -9.47
CA GLN A 219 -10.48 -21.76 -9.44
C GLN A 219 -10.23 -22.90 -10.44
N GLY A 220 -9.80 -22.58 -11.67
CA GLY A 220 -9.44 -23.59 -12.68
C GLY A 220 -8.25 -24.46 -12.27
N LYS A 221 -7.24 -23.90 -11.58
CA LYS A 221 -6.12 -24.67 -11.03
C LYS A 221 -6.59 -25.62 -9.94
N ASP A 222 -7.45 -25.16 -9.02
CA ASP A 222 -7.98 -26.00 -7.94
C ASP A 222 -8.83 -27.17 -8.48
N LEU A 223 -9.68 -26.87 -9.46
CA LEU A 223 -10.47 -27.88 -10.18
C LEU A 223 -9.57 -28.89 -10.89
N SER A 224 -8.53 -28.43 -11.60
CA SER A 224 -7.62 -29.34 -12.31
C SER A 224 -6.77 -30.19 -11.36
N ALA A 225 -6.32 -29.64 -10.23
CA ALA A 225 -5.63 -30.39 -9.19
C ALA A 225 -6.55 -31.44 -8.52
N GLY A 226 -7.79 -31.06 -8.21
CA GLY A 226 -8.80 -31.99 -7.69
C GLY A 226 -9.09 -33.12 -8.67
N LEU A 227 -9.25 -32.80 -9.96
CA LEU A 227 -9.50 -33.78 -11.01
C LEU A 227 -8.32 -34.73 -11.20
N SER A 228 -7.09 -34.22 -11.24
CA SER A 228 -5.87 -35.04 -11.35
C SER A 228 -5.78 -36.05 -10.19
N LYS A 229 -6.02 -35.60 -8.96
CA LYS A 229 -6.00 -36.48 -7.78
C LYS A 229 -7.12 -37.53 -7.81
N GLY A 230 -8.29 -37.17 -8.33
CA GLY A 230 -9.40 -38.10 -8.55
C GLY A 230 -9.08 -39.16 -9.61
N MET A 231 -8.44 -38.76 -10.72
CA MET A 231 -8.08 -39.66 -11.81
C MET A 231 -7.02 -40.68 -11.40
N ASP A 232 -6.08 -40.34 -10.52
CA ASP A 232 -5.09 -41.28 -10.00
C ASP A 232 -5.72 -42.49 -9.28
N ALA A 233 -6.91 -42.31 -8.67
CA ALA A 233 -7.63 -43.40 -8.01
C ALA A 233 -8.20 -44.44 -8.99
N PHE A 234 -8.32 -44.08 -10.27
CA PHE A 234 -8.82 -44.96 -11.34
C PHE A 234 -7.70 -45.68 -12.08
N LEU A 235 -6.43 -45.32 -11.84
CA LEU A 235 -5.28 -45.93 -12.48
C LEU A 235 -4.85 -47.23 -11.78
N CYS A 236 -4.53 -48.24 -12.57
CA CYS A 236 -3.94 -49.48 -12.09
C CYS A 236 -2.52 -49.20 -11.55
N PRO A 237 -2.17 -49.61 -10.32
CA PRO A 237 -0.82 -49.40 -9.79
C PRO A 237 0.29 -50.09 -10.58
N ILE A 238 -0.04 -51.13 -11.37
CA ILE A 238 0.93 -51.88 -12.19
C ILE A 238 1.11 -51.21 -13.55
N THR A 239 0.03 -50.98 -14.30
CA THR A 239 0.11 -50.50 -15.70
C THR A 239 0.14 -48.98 -15.81
N ARG A 240 -0.27 -48.26 -14.76
CA ARG A 240 -0.49 -46.79 -14.78
C ARG A 240 -1.54 -46.35 -15.80
N GLU A 241 -2.40 -47.26 -16.24
CA GLU A 241 -3.52 -47.02 -17.14
C GLU A 241 -4.85 -47.16 -16.38
N VAL A 242 -5.93 -46.59 -16.93
CA VAL A 242 -7.28 -46.69 -16.35
C VAL A 242 -7.70 -48.16 -16.25
N MET A 243 -8.16 -48.59 -15.08
CA MET A 243 -8.60 -49.97 -14.85
C MET A 243 -9.87 -50.27 -15.65
N THR A 244 -9.85 -51.34 -16.44
CA THR A 244 -11.03 -51.82 -17.18
C THR A 244 -11.79 -52.87 -16.36
N ASP A 245 -11.07 -53.70 -15.60
CA ASP A 245 -11.64 -54.68 -14.68
C ASP A 245 -10.99 -54.56 -13.29
N PRO A 246 -11.43 -53.61 -12.44
CA PRO A 246 -10.82 -53.41 -11.13
C PRO A 246 -11.13 -54.57 -10.18
N VAL A 247 -10.08 -55.15 -9.58
CA VAL A 247 -10.15 -56.24 -8.59
C VAL A 247 -9.31 -55.93 -7.34
N ILE A 248 -9.83 -56.30 -6.18
CA ILE A 248 -9.21 -56.13 -4.86
C ILE A 248 -8.41 -57.38 -4.50
N CYS A 249 -7.16 -57.18 -4.09
CA CYS A 249 -6.30 -58.22 -3.52
C CYS A 249 -6.45 -58.32 -1.99
N SER A 250 -5.87 -59.37 -1.39
CA SER A 250 -5.92 -59.59 0.07
C SER A 250 -5.23 -58.51 0.91
N ASP A 251 -4.43 -57.64 0.29
CA ASP A 251 -3.82 -56.44 0.90
C ASP A 251 -4.76 -55.21 0.90
N GLY A 252 -5.96 -55.33 0.35
CA GLY A 252 -6.95 -54.25 0.24
C GLY A 252 -6.68 -53.26 -0.90
N HIS A 253 -5.70 -53.52 -1.78
CA HIS A 253 -5.45 -52.67 -2.94
C HIS A 253 -6.17 -53.17 -4.19
N THR A 254 -6.56 -52.22 -5.04
CA THR A 254 -7.24 -52.50 -6.31
C THR A 254 -6.26 -52.41 -7.48
N TYR A 255 -6.40 -53.35 -8.42
CA TYR A 255 -5.60 -53.45 -9.63
C TYR A 255 -6.50 -53.79 -10.81
N ASP A 256 -6.01 -53.57 -12.03
CA ASP A 256 -6.64 -54.19 -13.19
C ASP A 256 -6.44 -55.71 -13.15
N ARG A 257 -7.51 -56.47 -13.41
CA ARG A 257 -7.52 -57.94 -13.36
C ARG A 257 -6.41 -58.55 -14.19
N HIS A 258 -6.24 -58.10 -15.44
CA HIS A 258 -5.27 -58.70 -16.34
C HIS A 258 -3.84 -58.49 -15.83
N ALA A 259 -3.56 -57.28 -15.34
CA ALA A 259 -2.26 -56.91 -14.82
C ALA A 259 -1.88 -57.69 -13.55
N ILE A 260 -2.82 -57.83 -12.60
CA ILE A 260 -2.54 -58.55 -11.35
C ILE A 260 -2.47 -60.06 -11.54
N GLU A 261 -3.30 -60.63 -12.42
CA GLU A 261 -3.22 -62.06 -12.76
C GLU A 261 -1.86 -62.41 -13.37
N MET A 262 -1.34 -61.54 -14.26
CA MET A 262 -0.01 -61.72 -14.83
C MET A 262 1.10 -61.60 -13.78
N TRP A 263 1.00 -60.64 -12.86
CA TRP A 263 1.95 -60.47 -11.77
C TRP A 263 2.01 -61.69 -10.83
N LEU A 264 0.85 -62.24 -10.46
CA LEU A 264 0.74 -63.36 -9.53
C LEU A 264 1.20 -64.71 -10.09
N ARG A 265 1.45 -64.80 -11.41
CA ARG A 265 2.07 -65.99 -12.03
C ARG A 265 3.50 -66.20 -11.57
N THR A 266 4.24 -65.11 -11.38
CA THR A 266 5.68 -65.14 -11.03
C THR A 266 5.96 -64.62 -9.63
N ASN A 267 5.00 -63.93 -8.99
CA ASN A 267 5.18 -63.33 -7.67
C ASN A 267 4.07 -63.75 -6.68
N SER A 268 4.38 -63.74 -5.39
CA SER A 268 3.42 -63.99 -4.28
C SER A 268 3.30 -62.79 -3.33
N ARG A 269 3.71 -61.61 -3.81
CA ARG A 269 3.74 -60.35 -3.05
C ARG A 269 2.88 -59.29 -3.74
N SER A 270 2.38 -58.34 -2.97
CA SER A 270 1.66 -57.18 -3.48
C SER A 270 2.56 -56.33 -4.38
N PRO A 271 2.11 -55.93 -5.59
CA PRO A 271 2.83 -54.95 -6.41
C PRO A 271 2.98 -53.58 -5.75
N LYS A 272 2.10 -53.22 -4.80
CA LYS A 272 2.05 -51.87 -4.22
C LYS A 272 2.79 -51.78 -2.88
N THR A 273 2.63 -52.77 -2.01
CA THR A 273 3.25 -52.77 -0.68
C THR A 273 4.49 -53.64 -0.60
N ASN A 274 4.73 -54.47 -1.61
CA ASN A 274 5.76 -55.50 -1.60
C ASN A 274 5.65 -56.47 -0.40
N GLN A 275 4.47 -56.59 0.21
CA GLN A 275 4.22 -57.55 1.30
C GLN A 275 3.67 -58.86 0.76
N HIS A 276 3.84 -59.97 1.48
CA HIS A 276 3.25 -61.25 1.09
C HIS A 276 1.72 -61.17 1.11
N LEU A 277 1.09 -61.65 0.04
CA LEU A 277 -0.36 -61.76 -0.03
C LEU A 277 -0.80 -63.03 0.71
N SER A 278 -1.72 -62.88 1.66
CA SER A 278 -2.27 -64.00 2.44
C SER A 278 -3.14 -64.93 1.60
N SER A 279 -3.71 -64.41 0.51
CA SER A 279 -4.49 -65.15 -0.47
C SER A 279 -4.32 -64.58 -1.88
N ARG A 280 -4.41 -65.47 -2.88
CA ARG A 280 -4.44 -65.14 -4.32
C ARG A 280 -5.86 -64.92 -4.85
N ALA A 281 -6.87 -64.92 -3.98
CA ALA A 281 -8.24 -64.61 -4.38
C ALA A 281 -8.35 -63.14 -4.83
N LEU A 282 -9.03 -62.93 -5.95
CA LEU A 282 -9.30 -61.61 -6.52
C LEU A 282 -10.79 -61.31 -6.39
N ILE A 283 -11.12 -60.24 -5.68
CA ILE A 283 -12.51 -59.84 -5.43
C ILE A 283 -12.87 -58.71 -6.39
N PRO A 284 -13.90 -58.84 -7.26
CA PRO A 284 -14.30 -57.76 -8.15
C PRO A 284 -14.69 -56.48 -7.39
N ASN A 285 -14.18 -55.32 -7.83
CA ASN A 285 -14.56 -54.01 -7.28
C ASN A 285 -15.63 -53.36 -8.18
N HIS A 286 -16.88 -53.80 -8.03
CA HIS A 286 -17.99 -53.27 -8.85
C HIS A 286 -18.24 -51.77 -8.64
N ALA A 287 -18.03 -51.27 -7.42
CA ALA A 287 -18.21 -49.85 -7.12
C ALA A 287 -17.21 -48.98 -7.89
N LEU A 288 -15.93 -49.38 -7.91
CA LEU A 288 -14.90 -48.65 -8.66
C LEU A 288 -15.11 -48.77 -10.17
N ARG A 289 -15.53 -49.94 -10.65
CA ARG A 289 -15.85 -50.13 -12.07
C ARG A 289 -16.94 -49.15 -12.53
N ASN A 290 -18.07 -49.10 -11.81
CA ASN A 290 -19.17 -48.20 -12.15
C ASN A 290 -18.73 -46.71 -12.10
N ALA A 291 -17.86 -46.35 -11.15
CA ALA A 291 -17.33 -44.99 -11.06
C ALA A 291 -16.43 -44.63 -12.25
N ILE A 292 -15.60 -45.58 -12.70
CA ILE A 292 -14.75 -45.42 -13.90
C ILE A 292 -15.63 -45.27 -15.14
N ASP A 293 -16.64 -46.12 -15.31
CA ASP A 293 -17.56 -46.06 -16.45
C ASP A 293 -18.32 -44.73 -16.50
N THR A 294 -18.82 -44.25 -15.36
CA THR A 294 -19.48 -42.94 -15.28
C THR A 294 -18.53 -41.78 -15.66
N MET A 295 -17.26 -41.88 -15.25
CA MET A 295 -16.25 -40.88 -15.55
C MET A 295 -15.90 -40.87 -17.04
N THR A 296 -15.70 -42.03 -17.68
CA THR A 296 -15.36 -42.12 -19.10
C THR A 296 -16.49 -41.60 -19.98
N GLU A 297 -17.75 -41.90 -19.66
CA GLU A 297 -18.92 -41.34 -20.33
C GLU A 297 -18.95 -39.80 -20.25
N SER A 298 -18.66 -39.26 -19.06
CA SER A 298 -18.62 -37.81 -18.84
C SER A 298 -17.48 -37.14 -19.63
N MET A 299 -16.30 -37.75 -19.70
CA MET A 299 -15.15 -37.24 -20.45
C MET A 299 -15.38 -37.24 -21.97
N ASP A 300 -16.10 -38.24 -22.49
CA ASP A 300 -16.44 -38.30 -23.91
C ASP A 300 -17.41 -37.19 -24.34
N GLY A 301 -18.29 -36.75 -23.44
CA GLY A 301 -19.12 -35.55 -23.65
C GLY A 301 -18.28 -34.28 -23.77
N VAL A 302 -17.24 -34.13 -22.93
CA VAL A 302 -16.32 -32.99 -22.96
C VAL A 302 -15.51 -32.96 -24.25
N LYS A 303 -14.97 -34.10 -24.70
CA LYS A 303 -14.21 -34.19 -25.96
C LYS A 303 -15.05 -33.74 -27.17
N LYS A 304 -16.29 -34.22 -27.25
CA LYS A 304 -17.22 -33.81 -28.31
C LYS A 304 -17.49 -32.30 -28.29
N PHE A 305 -17.62 -31.70 -27.11
CA PHE A 305 -17.79 -30.25 -26.99
C PHE A 305 -16.54 -29.49 -27.46
N THR A 306 -15.35 -29.90 -27.04
CA THR A 306 -14.09 -29.25 -27.45
C THR A 306 -13.82 -29.38 -28.95
N GLU A 307 -14.18 -30.51 -29.57
CA GLU A 307 -14.05 -30.71 -31.02
C GLU A 307 -15.08 -29.91 -31.84
N THR A 308 -16.19 -29.52 -31.23
CA THR A 308 -17.26 -28.77 -31.92
C THR A 308 -17.01 -27.25 -31.90
N PHE A 309 -16.32 -26.74 -30.87
CA PHE A 309 -16.21 -25.30 -30.59
C PHE A 309 -14.77 -24.78 -30.40
N GLY A 310 -13.77 -25.66 -30.39
CA GLY A 310 -12.34 -25.31 -30.37
C GLY A 310 -11.75 -25.24 -31.76
#